data_AF-A0A6J4JIQ7-F1
#
_entry.id   AF-A0A6J4JIQ7-F1
#
_cell.length_a   1.000
_cell.length_b   1.000
_cell.length_c   1.000
_cell.angle_alpha   90.00
_cell.angle_beta   90.00
_cell.angle_gamma   90.00
#
_symmetry.space_group_name_H-M   'P 1'
#
loop_
_entity.id
_entity.type
_entity.pdbx_description
1 polymer ?
#
loop_
_entity_poly.entity_id
_entity_poly.type
_entity_poly.pdbx_seq_one_letter_code
_entity_poly.pdbx_strand_id
1 'polypeptide(L)'
;MGGGEWYLSVPAGWRALPAAGAGPLADRRVVLVEPPGAFRYDVRAVSEPYPAEDAELYVDVVSEHDWYRSRIRREPVPTSPYRLDRVWVEQGEELAAAPPAPGGMFERLVDVNSPPPRPPRRGGDVPDLAGRRVVVVQPGGPVRHRRAVSEPYLDADGDVAVTICSEHDWYRWVITREPPRAEPCPLYLVWVE
;
A
#
# COMPACT_ATOMS: atom_id res chain seq x y z
N MET A 1 18.28 -2.45 27.38
CA MET A 1 18.60 -2.28 25.95
C MET A 1 18.72 -3.67 25.34
N GLY A 2 17.64 -4.21 24.78
CA GLY A 2 17.66 -5.51 24.11
C GLY A 2 18.19 -5.32 22.69
N GLY A 3 19.50 -5.47 22.51
CA GLY A 3 20.16 -5.50 21.20
C GLY A 3 19.84 -6.80 20.48
N GLY A 4 18.59 -7.00 20.09
CA GLY A 4 18.13 -8.12 19.28
C GLY A 4 18.40 -7.88 17.80
N GLU A 5 18.35 -8.97 17.03
CA GLU A 5 18.44 -9.01 15.56
C GLU A 5 17.26 -8.26 14.91
N TRP A 6 17.24 -6.93 15.02
CA TRP A 6 16.18 -6.05 14.51
C TRP A 6 15.93 -6.27 13.01
N TYR A 7 16.95 -6.67 12.26
CA TYR A 7 16.88 -7.01 10.83
C TYR A 7 16.05 -8.28 10.53
N LEU A 8 15.78 -9.12 11.54
CA LEU A 8 14.87 -10.27 11.40
C LEU A 8 13.41 -9.92 11.69
N SER A 9 13.14 -8.70 12.16
CA SER A 9 11.77 -8.30 12.49
C SER A 9 10.87 -8.34 11.26
N VAL A 10 9.67 -8.88 11.46
CA VAL A 10 8.60 -8.85 10.46
C VAL A 10 7.81 -7.56 10.70
N PRO A 11 7.63 -6.68 9.71
CA PRO A 11 6.78 -5.51 9.88
C PRO A 11 5.32 -5.95 10.08
N ALA A 12 4.52 -5.13 10.76
CA ALA A 12 3.08 -5.38 10.86
C ALA A 12 2.43 -5.32 9.46
N GLY A 13 1.43 -6.19 9.22
CA GLY A 13 0.59 -6.10 8.04
C GLY A 13 -0.56 -5.11 8.23
N TRP A 14 -1.42 -4.99 7.22
CA TRP A 14 -2.66 -4.22 7.33
C TRP A 14 -3.88 -5.11 7.08
N ARG A 15 -4.90 -4.92 7.92
CA ARG A 15 -6.25 -5.37 7.67
C ARG A 15 -7.09 -4.19 7.22
N ALA A 16 -7.77 -4.35 6.09
CA ALA A 16 -8.73 -3.36 5.64
C ALA A 16 -9.92 -3.31 6.59
N LEU A 17 -10.45 -2.11 6.84
CA LEU A 17 -11.65 -1.89 7.64
C LEU A 17 -12.79 -1.32 6.78
N PRO A 18 -14.07 -1.64 7.06
CA PRO A 18 -15.18 -0.96 6.42
C PRO A 18 -15.04 0.55 6.60
N ALA A 19 -15.23 1.33 5.53
CA ALA A 19 -15.13 2.79 5.63
C ALA A 19 -16.24 3.38 6.53
N ALA A 20 -17.38 2.71 6.61
CA ALA A 20 -18.43 3.02 7.57
C ALA A 20 -17.89 2.92 9.02
N GLY A 21 -17.76 4.06 9.68
CA GLY A 21 -17.27 4.15 11.07
C GLY A 21 -15.75 4.23 11.22
N ALA A 22 -14.97 4.30 10.12
CA ALA A 22 -13.51 4.37 10.17
C ALA A 22 -12.93 5.76 10.50
N GLY A 23 -13.78 6.74 10.79
CA GLY A 23 -13.41 8.15 10.99
C GLY A 23 -13.31 8.92 9.66
N PRO A 24 -12.55 10.04 9.62
CA PRO A 24 -12.35 10.82 8.40
C PRO A 24 -11.77 9.97 7.27
N LEU A 25 -12.24 10.19 6.04
CA LEU A 25 -11.84 9.42 4.87
C LEU A 25 -10.98 10.20 3.88
N ALA A 26 -11.11 11.53 3.83
CA ALA A 26 -10.37 12.32 2.85
C ALA A 26 -8.86 12.04 2.94
N ASP A 27 -8.23 11.86 1.78
CA ASP A 27 -6.83 11.51 1.59
C ASP A 27 -6.37 10.12 2.03
N ARG A 28 -7.25 9.30 2.63
CA ARG A 28 -6.92 7.93 2.99
C ARG A 28 -6.89 7.02 1.76
N ARG A 29 -6.00 6.03 1.81
CA ARG A 29 -6.03 4.91 0.86
C ARG A 29 -7.21 4.01 1.17
N VAL A 30 -7.92 3.64 0.12
CA VAL A 30 -9.08 2.77 0.22
C VAL A 30 -8.96 1.59 -0.74
N VAL A 31 -9.79 0.58 -0.51
CA VAL A 31 -9.99 -0.58 -1.36
C VAL A 31 -11.47 -0.61 -1.71
N LEU A 32 -11.77 -0.81 -2.99
CA LEU A 32 -13.15 -0.88 -3.47
C LEU A 32 -13.51 -2.34 -3.70
N VAL A 33 -14.72 -2.71 -3.29
CA VAL A 33 -15.28 -4.06 -3.48
C VAL A 33 -16.43 -3.97 -4.47
N GLU A 34 -16.12 -4.05 -5.76
CA GLU A 34 -17.13 -4.01 -6.82
C GLU A 34 -16.63 -4.61 -8.14
N PRO A 35 -17.33 -5.62 -8.72
CA PRO A 35 -18.40 -6.40 -8.09
C PRO A 35 -17.89 -7.25 -6.89
N PRO A 36 -18.76 -7.90 -6.10
CA PRO A 36 -18.32 -8.82 -5.05
C PRO A 36 -17.28 -9.83 -5.55
N GLY A 37 -16.19 -9.99 -4.82
CA GLY A 37 -15.03 -10.82 -5.16
C GLY A 37 -13.94 -10.11 -5.97
N ALA A 38 -14.22 -8.89 -6.48
CA ALA A 38 -13.23 -8.05 -7.15
C ALA A 38 -12.79 -6.91 -6.22
N PHE A 39 -11.48 -6.80 -6.02
CA PHE A 39 -10.87 -5.80 -5.13
C PHE A 39 -10.01 -4.84 -5.93
N ARG A 40 -10.36 -3.55 -5.92
CA ARG A 40 -9.58 -2.50 -6.59
C ARG A 40 -8.77 -1.72 -5.56
N TYR A 41 -7.44 -1.85 -5.66
CA TYR A 41 -6.44 -1.17 -4.83
C TYR A 41 -5.89 0.07 -5.55
N ASP A 42 -4.92 0.75 -4.91
CA ASP A 42 -4.26 1.95 -5.42
C ASP A 42 -5.27 3.06 -5.75
N VAL A 43 -6.22 3.28 -4.83
CA VAL A 43 -7.20 4.37 -4.88
C VAL A 43 -7.21 5.14 -3.57
N ARG A 44 -7.65 6.39 -3.62
CA ARG A 44 -7.77 7.28 -2.47
C ARG A 44 -9.12 7.95 -2.44
N ALA A 45 -9.68 8.08 -1.24
CA ALA A 45 -10.83 8.94 -1.00
C ALA A 45 -10.39 10.41 -1.06
N VAL A 46 -11.20 11.26 -1.68
CA VAL A 46 -10.96 12.70 -1.85
C VAL A 46 -12.10 13.56 -1.32
N SER A 47 -13.14 12.94 -0.78
CA SER A 47 -14.20 13.60 -0.02
C SER A 47 -14.42 12.88 1.32
N GLU A 48 -15.13 13.54 2.22
CA GLU A 48 -15.82 12.85 3.30
C GLU A 48 -17.10 12.18 2.78
N PRO A 49 -17.68 11.21 3.50
CA PRO A 49 -18.96 10.62 3.15
C PRO A 49 -20.07 11.67 3.02
N TYR A 50 -20.88 11.57 1.97
CA TYR A 50 -22.02 12.45 1.72
C TYR A 50 -23.26 11.66 1.29
N PRO A 51 -24.47 12.13 1.65
CA PRO A 51 -25.71 11.52 1.17
C PRO A 51 -25.94 11.83 -0.31
N ALA A 52 -26.36 10.84 -1.09
CA ALA A 52 -26.83 11.02 -2.46
C ALA A 52 -28.37 11.03 -2.56
N GLU A 53 -28.90 11.19 -3.77
CA GLU A 53 -30.35 11.28 -4.02
C GLU A 53 -31.12 10.00 -3.66
N ASP A 54 -30.45 8.85 -3.67
CA ASP A 54 -30.98 7.54 -3.28
C ASP A 54 -31.00 7.30 -1.76
N ALA A 55 -30.63 8.32 -0.98
CA ALA A 55 -30.46 8.27 0.48
C ALA A 55 -29.34 7.33 0.97
N GLU A 56 -28.50 6.83 0.07
CA GLU A 56 -27.29 6.08 0.42
C GLU A 56 -26.11 7.05 0.61
N LEU A 57 -25.09 6.59 1.35
CA LEU A 57 -23.85 7.35 1.53
C LEU A 57 -22.85 7.00 0.44
N TYR A 58 -22.23 8.03 -0.13
CA TYR A 58 -21.17 7.91 -1.13
C TYR A 58 -19.90 8.61 -0.66
N VAL A 59 -18.78 8.20 -1.22
CA VAL A 59 -17.49 8.89 -1.11
C VAL A 59 -16.87 9.00 -2.49
N ASP A 60 -16.29 10.16 -2.78
CA ASP A 60 -15.56 10.36 -4.03
C ASP A 60 -14.17 9.76 -3.91
N VAL A 61 -13.78 9.00 -4.93
CA VAL A 61 -12.46 8.38 -5.02
C VAL A 61 -11.77 8.72 -6.33
N VAL A 62 -10.45 8.61 -6.32
CA VAL A 62 -9.57 8.73 -7.48
C VAL A 62 -8.50 7.64 -7.44
N SER A 63 -7.83 7.38 -8.57
CA SER A 63 -6.62 6.54 -8.53
C SER A 63 -5.53 7.21 -7.70
N GLU A 64 -4.66 6.44 -7.07
CA GLU A 64 -3.52 6.99 -6.32
C GLU A 64 -2.60 7.80 -7.25
N HIS A 65 -2.46 7.38 -8.51
CA HIS A 65 -1.74 8.15 -9.53
C HIS A 65 -2.34 9.55 -9.74
N ASP A 66 -3.66 9.63 -9.92
CA ASP A 66 -4.35 10.91 -10.15
C ASP A 66 -4.33 11.79 -8.89
N TRP A 67 -4.39 11.19 -7.70
CA TRP A 67 -4.25 11.90 -6.43
C TRP A 67 -2.87 12.56 -6.27
N TYR A 68 -1.79 11.88 -6.70
CA TYR A 68 -0.45 12.47 -6.71
C TYR A 68 -0.30 13.48 -7.84
N ARG A 69 -0.83 13.18 -9.04
CA ARG A 69 -0.82 14.10 -10.19
C ARG A 69 -1.48 15.42 -9.83
N SER A 70 -2.65 15.39 -9.19
CA SER A 70 -3.37 16.61 -8.81
C SER A 70 -2.57 17.50 -7.87
N ARG A 71 -1.80 16.91 -6.95
CA ARG A 71 -0.92 17.66 -6.02
C ARG A 71 0.33 18.19 -6.68
N ILE A 72 1.00 17.36 -7.48
CA ILE A 72 2.26 17.71 -8.14
C ILE A 72 2.01 18.80 -9.20
N ARG A 73 0.95 18.65 -10.01
CA ARG A 73 0.61 19.61 -11.07
C ARG A 73 -0.32 20.74 -10.61
N ARG A 74 -0.94 20.60 -9.43
CA ARG A 74 -1.98 21.52 -8.91
C ARG A 74 -3.17 21.65 -9.86
N GLU A 75 -3.53 20.54 -10.49
CA GLU A 75 -4.64 20.43 -11.44
C GLU A 75 -5.77 19.60 -10.81
N PRO A 76 -7.04 19.97 -10.99
CA PRO A 76 -8.15 19.11 -10.58
C PRO A 76 -8.16 17.83 -11.42
N VAL A 77 -8.61 16.73 -10.81
CA VAL A 77 -8.80 15.44 -11.47
C VAL A 77 -10.26 15.00 -11.34
N PRO A 78 -10.85 14.36 -12.35
CA PRO A 78 -12.20 13.82 -12.24
C PRO A 78 -12.28 12.79 -11.09
N THR A 79 -13.33 12.88 -10.29
CA THR A 79 -13.62 11.93 -9.21
C THR A 79 -14.67 10.93 -9.65
N SER A 80 -14.77 9.81 -8.92
CA SER A 80 -15.85 8.83 -9.12
C SER A 80 -16.54 8.59 -7.79
N PRO A 81 -17.87 8.74 -7.71
CA PRO A 81 -18.62 8.42 -6.50
C PRO A 81 -18.73 6.90 -6.33
N TYR A 82 -18.48 6.42 -5.11
CA TYR A 82 -18.67 5.01 -4.73
C TYR A 82 -19.53 4.90 -3.48
N ARG A 83 -20.44 3.93 -3.44
CA ARG A 83 -21.25 3.65 -2.25
C ARG A 83 -20.35 3.29 -1.08
N LEU A 84 -20.58 3.91 0.07
CA LEU A 84 -19.74 3.79 1.25
C LEU A 84 -19.64 2.34 1.76
N ASP A 85 -20.70 1.55 1.60
CA ASP A 85 -20.76 0.12 1.97
C ASP A 85 -19.86 -0.77 1.10
N ARG A 86 -19.33 -0.25 -0.02
CA ARG A 86 -18.36 -0.90 -0.92
C ARG A 86 -16.93 -0.37 -0.77
N VAL A 87 -16.71 0.56 0.15
CA VAL A 87 -15.40 1.17 0.39
C VAL A 87 -14.81 0.66 1.70
N TRP A 88 -13.54 0.31 1.65
CA TRP A 88 -12.77 -0.15 2.79
C TRP A 88 -11.51 0.69 2.93
N VAL A 89 -11.11 1.06 4.14
CA VAL A 89 -9.83 1.73 4.38
C VAL A 89 -8.72 0.69 4.31
N GLU A 90 -7.72 0.88 3.43
CA GLU A 90 -6.66 -0.10 3.18
C GLU A 90 -5.78 -0.35 4.40
N GLN A 91 -5.37 0.74 5.07
CA GLN A 91 -4.53 0.72 6.27
C GLN A 91 -5.42 0.99 7.50
N GLY A 92 -6.35 0.06 7.75
CA GLY A 92 -7.32 0.14 8.83
C GLY A 92 -6.68 -0.23 10.18
N GLU A 93 -6.49 -1.53 10.40
CA GLU A 93 -5.86 -2.05 11.63
C GLU A 93 -4.54 -2.73 11.31
N GLU A 94 -3.56 -2.55 12.20
CA GLU A 94 -2.31 -3.29 12.12
C GLU A 94 -2.56 -4.76 12.46
N LEU A 95 -2.11 -5.65 11.58
CA LEU A 95 -2.06 -7.06 11.84
C LEU A 95 -0.74 -7.41 12.50
N ALA A 96 -0.82 -8.23 13.54
CA ALA A 96 0.36 -8.77 14.22
C ALA A 96 1.35 -9.34 13.18
N ALA A 97 2.62 -9.08 13.42
CA ALA A 97 3.73 -9.51 12.59
C ALA A 97 3.90 -11.03 12.65
N ALA A 98 3.07 -11.76 11.91
CA ALA A 98 3.14 -13.20 11.76
C ALA A 98 3.35 -13.56 10.29
N PRO A 99 4.35 -14.40 9.95
CA PRO A 99 4.45 -14.95 8.62
C PRO A 99 3.18 -15.76 8.32
N PRO A 100 2.53 -15.59 7.16
CA PRO A 100 1.36 -16.39 6.83
C PRO A 100 1.76 -17.86 6.77
N ALA A 101 1.09 -18.71 7.54
CA ALA A 101 1.26 -20.15 7.41
C ALA A 101 0.78 -20.58 6.01
N PRO A 102 1.50 -21.47 5.31
CA PRO A 102 1.03 -22.00 4.03
C PRO A 102 -0.22 -22.86 4.29
N GLY A 103 -1.38 -22.26 4.06
CA GLY A 103 -2.67 -22.91 4.26
C GLY A 103 -3.16 -23.69 3.04
N GLY A 104 -4.03 -24.66 3.27
CA GLY A 104 -4.72 -25.42 2.24
C GLY A 104 -5.59 -24.53 1.33
N MET A 105 -6.09 -25.03 0.20
CA MET A 105 -6.91 -24.23 -0.71
C MET A 105 -8.18 -23.66 -0.06
N PHE A 106 -8.81 -24.42 0.85
CA PHE A 106 -9.99 -23.98 1.58
C PHE A 106 -9.69 -22.90 2.62
N GLU A 107 -8.48 -22.89 3.18
CA GLU A 107 -8.01 -21.86 4.12
C GLU A 107 -7.69 -20.54 3.41
N ARG A 108 -7.56 -20.57 2.08
CA ARG A 108 -7.34 -19.38 1.22
C ARG A 108 -8.63 -18.80 0.65
N LEU A 109 -9.80 -19.34 1.00
CA LEU A 109 -11.08 -18.75 0.60
C LEU A 109 -11.26 -17.39 1.29
N VAL A 110 -11.81 -16.44 0.54
CA VAL A 110 -12.04 -15.06 1.00
C VAL A 110 -13.54 -14.77 1.03
N ASP A 111 -13.96 -13.87 1.91
CA ASP A 111 -15.29 -13.27 1.81
C ASP A 111 -15.32 -12.37 0.57
N VAL A 112 -16.30 -12.58 -0.31
CA VAL A 112 -16.44 -11.80 -1.54
C VAL A 112 -16.79 -10.33 -1.28
N ASN A 113 -17.29 -9.98 -0.09
CA ASN A 113 -17.65 -8.61 0.27
C ASN A 113 -16.56 -7.89 1.10
N SER A 114 -15.50 -8.58 1.51
CA SER A 114 -14.43 -8.01 2.34
C SER A 114 -13.06 -8.23 1.70
N PRO A 115 -12.23 -7.19 1.55
CA PRO A 115 -10.85 -7.37 1.10
C PRO A 115 -10.10 -8.35 2.01
N PRO A 116 -9.34 -9.30 1.44
CA PRO A 116 -8.53 -10.19 2.24
C PRO A 116 -7.39 -9.42 2.93
N PRO A 117 -6.91 -9.89 4.10
CA PRO A 117 -5.73 -9.34 4.73
C PRO A 117 -4.51 -9.49 3.82
N ARG A 118 -3.61 -8.50 3.85
CA ARG A 118 -2.36 -8.52 3.07
C ARG A 118 -1.16 -8.55 4.03
N PRO A 119 -0.67 -9.74 4.39
CA PRO A 119 0.52 -9.85 5.21
C PRO A 119 1.75 -9.42 4.40
N PRO A 120 2.75 -8.78 5.03
CA PRO A 120 3.94 -8.37 4.32
C PRO A 120 4.77 -9.57 3.90
N ARG A 121 5.40 -9.48 2.73
CA ARG A 121 6.27 -10.54 2.17
C ARG A 121 7.71 -10.08 2.11
N ARG A 122 8.69 -10.94 2.38
CA ARG A 122 10.10 -10.60 2.22
C ARG A 122 10.38 -10.24 0.76
N GLY A 123 11.18 -9.21 0.52
CA GLY A 123 11.53 -8.76 -0.83
C GLY A 123 12.18 -9.85 -1.67
N GLY A 124 13.00 -10.71 -1.06
CA GLY A 124 13.63 -11.85 -1.74
C GLY A 124 12.67 -12.95 -2.20
N ASP A 125 11.46 -13.01 -1.65
CA ASP A 125 10.44 -14.02 -2.00
C ASP A 125 9.45 -13.50 -3.04
N VAL A 126 9.63 -12.28 -3.54
CA VAL A 126 8.68 -11.60 -4.45
C VAL A 126 9.35 -11.38 -5.81
N PRO A 127 8.85 -11.99 -6.89
CA PRO A 127 9.25 -11.60 -8.24
C PRO A 127 8.65 -10.24 -8.60
N ASP A 128 9.30 -9.54 -9.54
CA ASP A 128 8.88 -8.25 -10.08
C ASP A 128 8.78 -7.18 -8.99
N LEU A 129 9.91 -6.89 -8.33
CA LEU A 129 9.95 -5.98 -7.17
C LEU A 129 9.79 -4.52 -7.60
N ALA A 130 10.27 -4.15 -8.79
CA ALA A 130 10.23 -2.78 -9.28
C ALA A 130 8.79 -2.23 -9.30
N GLY A 131 8.62 -1.03 -8.75
CA GLY A 131 7.35 -0.32 -8.64
C GLY A 131 6.45 -0.75 -7.48
N ARG A 132 6.75 -1.84 -6.77
CA ARG A 132 5.95 -2.26 -5.60
C ARG A 132 6.15 -1.32 -4.41
N ARG A 133 5.09 -1.18 -3.60
CA ARG A 133 5.18 -0.53 -2.28
C ARG A 133 5.95 -1.44 -1.33
N VAL A 134 6.88 -0.84 -0.60
CA VAL A 134 7.75 -1.56 0.32
C VAL A 134 7.82 -0.90 1.69
N VAL A 135 8.13 -1.71 2.68
CA VAL A 135 8.51 -1.34 4.03
C VAL A 135 9.97 -1.71 4.21
N VAL A 136 10.75 -0.81 4.81
CA VAL A 136 12.15 -1.04 5.12
C VAL A 136 12.30 -1.21 6.62
N VAL A 137 12.81 -2.34 7.06
CA VAL A 137 13.11 -2.57 8.48
C VAL A 137 14.39 -1.82 8.85
N GLN A 138 14.33 -1.01 9.90
CA GLN A 138 15.46 -0.23 10.41
C GLN A 138 15.56 -0.36 11.95
N PRO A 139 16.70 0.00 12.57
CA PRO A 139 16.85 -0.06 14.03
C PRO A 139 15.79 0.72 14.82
N GLY A 140 15.27 1.81 14.26
CA GLY A 140 14.20 2.63 14.86
C GLY A 140 12.77 2.11 14.61
N GLY A 141 12.64 0.98 13.91
CA GLY A 141 11.36 0.42 13.48
C GLY A 141 11.15 0.46 11.96
N PRO A 142 10.05 -0.13 11.48
CA PRO A 142 9.76 -0.18 10.05
C PRO A 142 9.43 1.19 9.46
N VAL A 143 10.04 1.51 8.31
CA VAL A 143 9.77 2.73 7.53
C VAL A 143 8.89 2.40 6.33
N ARG A 144 7.71 3.00 6.27
CA ARG A 144 6.70 2.82 5.21
C ARG A 144 6.73 3.94 4.17
N HIS A 145 5.78 3.90 3.22
CA HIS A 145 5.65 4.86 2.13
C HIS A 145 6.92 4.94 1.27
N ARG A 146 7.50 3.77 1.00
CA ARG A 146 8.61 3.58 0.08
C ARG A 146 8.14 2.77 -1.12
N ARG A 147 8.84 2.92 -2.25
CA ARG A 147 8.66 2.07 -3.43
C ARG A 147 10.01 1.58 -3.91
N ALA A 148 10.04 0.35 -4.40
CA ALA A 148 11.22 -0.18 -5.09
C ALA A 148 11.31 0.43 -6.49
N VAL A 149 12.49 0.93 -6.84
CA VAL A 149 12.81 1.56 -8.12
C VAL A 149 13.39 0.56 -9.11
N SER A 150 14.09 -0.46 -8.60
CA SER A 150 14.76 -1.48 -9.41
C SER A 150 14.31 -2.89 -9.01
N GLU A 151 14.66 -3.85 -9.86
CA GLU A 151 14.79 -5.25 -9.42
C GLU A 151 16.02 -5.42 -8.51
N PRO A 152 16.14 -6.56 -7.79
CA PRO A 152 17.34 -6.89 -7.05
C PRO A 152 18.60 -6.94 -7.94
N TYR A 153 19.72 -6.44 -7.44
CA TYR A 153 21.03 -6.45 -8.11
C TYR A 153 22.15 -6.66 -7.11
N LEU A 154 23.35 -7.01 -7.60
CA LEU A 154 24.57 -7.03 -6.79
C LEU A 154 25.19 -5.64 -6.76
N ASP A 155 25.43 -5.10 -5.57
CA ASP A 155 26.13 -3.83 -5.43
C ASP A 155 27.66 -3.97 -5.61
N ALA A 156 28.39 -2.88 -5.35
CA ALA A 156 29.84 -2.84 -5.53
C ALA A 156 30.60 -3.78 -4.58
N ASP A 157 30.01 -4.14 -3.45
CA ASP A 157 30.59 -5.04 -2.44
C ASP A 157 30.15 -6.51 -2.66
N GLY A 158 29.26 -6.74 -3.63
CA GLY A 158 28.73 -8.06 -3.96
C GLY A 158 27.52 -8.46 -3.11
N ASP A 159 26.95 -7.53 -2.36
CA ASP A 159 25.72 -7.75 -1.58
C ASP A 159 24.48 -7.56 -2.45
N VAL A 160 23.41 -8.31 -2.12
CA VAL A 160 22.14 -8.19 -2.84
C VAL A 160 21.36 -6.97 -2.34
N ALA A 161 21.19 -6.00 -3.22
CA ALA A 161 20.52 -4.74 -2.93
C ALA A 161 19.33 -4.49 -3.89
N VAL A 162 18.48 -3.54 -3.51
CA VAL A 162 17.42 -2.96 -4.34
C VAL A 162 17.45 -1.45 -4.19
N THR A 163 17.23 -0.71 -5.28
CA THR A 163 17.11 0.74 -5.22
C THR A 163 15.71 1.10 -4.75
N ILE A 164 15.57 1.96 -3.74
CA ILE A 164 14.28 2.41 -3.21
C ILE A 164 14.18 3.93 -3.23
N CYS A 165 12.97 4.46 -3.23
CA CYS A 165 12.71 5.89 -3.02
C CYS A 165 11.45 6.11 -2.19
N SER A 166 11.18 7.36 -1.80
CA SER A 166 9.89 7.72 -1.20
C SER A 166 8.76 7.53 -2.22
N GLU A 167 7.55 7.22 -1.76
CA GLU A 167 6.40 7.10 -2.66
C GLU A 167 6.11 8.42 -3.40
N HIS A 168 6.30 9.55 -2.73
CA HIS A 168 6.18 10.86 -3.37
C HIS A 168 7.20 11.04 -4.51
N ASP A 169 8.47 10.67 -4.29
CA ASP A 169 9.50 10.75 -5.32
C ASP A 169 9.24 9.79 -6.47
N TRP A 170 8.70 8.60 -6.18
CA TRP A 170 8.24 7.66 -7.21
C TRP A 170 7.19 8.27 -8.12
N TYR A 171 6.10 8.81 -7.56
CA TYR A 171 5.05 9.40 -8.39
C TYR A 171 5.50 10.68 -9.09
N ARG A 172 6.31 11.53 -8.44
CA ARG A 172 6.95 12.68 -9.10
C ARG A 172 7.70 12.21 -10.33
N TRP A 173 8.56 11.20 -10.21
CA TRP A 173 9.32 10.68 -11.35
C TRP A 173 8.40 10.17 -12.48
N VAL A 174 7.38 9.37 -12.16
CA VAL A 174 6.45 8.87 -13.18
C VAL A 174 5.73 10.02 -13.91
N ILE A 175 5.38 11.09 -13.19
CA ILE A 175 4.60 12.22 -13.70
C ILE A 175 5.45 13.26 -14.44
N THR A 176 6.66 13.56 -13.95
CA THR A 176 7.54 14.62 -14.49
C THR A 176 8.68 14.09 -15.35
N ARG A 177 8.96 12.78 -15.29
CA ARG A 177 10.11 12.10 -15.92
C ARG A 177 11.48 12.51 -15.38
N GLU A 178 11.54 13.30 -14.31
CA GLU A 178 12.78 13.63 -13.61
C GLU A 178 13.19 12.48 -12.68
N PRO A 179 14.46 12.03 -12.69
CA PRO A 179 14.90 10.92 -11.85
C PRO A 179 14.57 11.12 -10.37
N PRO A 180 14.12 10.07 -9.66
CA PRO A 180 13.75 10.18 -8.26
C PRO A 180 15.00 10.31 -7.39
N ARG A 181 14.86 10.94 -6.22
CA ARG A 181 15.86 10.79 -5.16
C ARG A 181 15.73 9.38 -4.60
N ALA A 182 16.69 8.52 -4.93
CA ALA A 182 16.68 7.12 -4.58
C ALA A 182 17.99 6.69 -3.92
N GLU A 183 17.94 5.60 -3.17
CA GLU A 183 19.08 5.04 -2.44
C GLU A 183 19.11 3.51 -2.55
N PRO A 184 20.30 2.89 -2.58
CA PRO A 184 20.43 1.44 -2.45
C PRO A 184 20.00 0.98 -1.05
N CYS A 185 19.31 -0.14 -0.97
CA CYS A 185 18.88 -0.78 0.28
C CYS A 185 19.18 -2.28 0.23
N PRO A 186 19.83 -2.85 1.27
CA PRO A 186 20.03 -4.29 1.35
C PRO A 186 18.71 -5.06 1.27
N LEU A 187 18.61 -6.03 0.37
CA LEU A 187 17.34 -6.70 0.05
C LEU A 187 16.71 -7.41 1.27
N TYR A 188 17.54 -7.92 2.18
CA TYR A 188 17.07 -8.62 3.37
C TYR A 188 16.33 -7.72 4.37
N LEU A 189 16.41 -6.39 4.23
CA LEU A 189 15.67 -5.41 5.03
C LEU A 189 14.33 -5.01 4.41
N VAL A 190 14.05 -5.43 3.19
CA VAL A 190 12.90 -4.98 2.39
C VAL A 190 11.74 -5.97 2.47
N TRP A 191 10.55 -5.45 2.70
CA TRP A 191 9.28 -6.19 2.72
C TRP A 191 8.26 -5.52 1.79
N VAL A 192 7.44 -6.30 1.08
CA VAL A 192 6.37 -5.81 0.20
C VAL A 192 5.05 -5.72 0.97
N GLU A 193 4.28 -4.65 0.75
CA GLU A 193 2.91 -4.43 1.30
C GLU A 193 1.78 -5.06 0.46
#